data_AF-A0A941VBF1-F1
#
_entry.id   AF-A0A941VBF1-F1
#
_cell.length_a   1.000
_cell.length_b   1.000
_cell.length_c   1.000
_cell.angle_alpha   90.00
_cell.angle_beta   90.00
_cell.angle_gamma   90.00
#
_symmetry.space_group_name_H-M   'P 1'
#
loop_
_entity.id
_entity.type
_entity.pdbx_description
1 polymer ?
#
loop_
_entity_poly.entity_id
_entity_poly.type
_entity_poly.pdbx_seq_one_letter_code
_entity_poly.pdbx_strand_id
1 'polypeptide(L)'
;MPAHSKEVINTFCELCDWLLQIWQTRKYLFDENPNEAALKTPRHAHFFYRLQVVLQEAWLHQLAKLHDPAVQGGSNGHINLSLNYIIEYGQWDHVTKTTLTDLLAEMSTLAKPIKDARNKVLSHNDLAVLLNATELGSFDAGADEIYFRKLHKFASLVSQTVLGEPFVFDDLVQNDVDAFMKTFLLGTRI
;
A
#
# COMPACT_ATOMS: atom_id res chain seq x y z
N MET A 1 -15.86 11.96 -21.00
CA MET A 1 -14.50 12.28 -20.54
C MET A 1 -13.54 11.38 -21.27
N PRO A 2 -12.34 11.84 -21.67
CA PRO A 2 -11.42 11.04 -22.47
C PRO A 2 -10.88 9.84 -21.68
N ALA A 3 -10.48 8.79 -22.41
CA ALA A 3 -9.64 7.71 -21.88
C ALA A 3 -8.42 8.29 -21.14
N HIS A 4 -7.92 7.57 -20.13
CA HIS A 4 -6.79 8.04 -19.31
C HIS A 4 -5.58 8.38 -20.17
N SER A 5 -4.93 9.51 -19.87
CA SER A 5 -3.66 9.85 -20.50
C SER A 5 -2.56 8.91 -20.00
N LYS A 6 -1.47 8.82 -20.77
CA LYS A 6 -0.27 8.08 -20.35
C LYS A 6 0.26 8.57 -19.00
N GLU A 7 0.24 9.87 -18.76
CA GLU A 7 0.68 10.51 -17.52
C GLU A 7 -0.14 10.08 -16.31
N VAL A 8 -1.47 9.98 -16.45
CA VAL A 8 -2.36 9.48 -15.40
C VAL A 8 -2.04 8.04 -15.04
N ILE A 9 -1.83 7.18 -16.05
CA ILE A 9 -1.52 5.77 -15.82
C ILE A 9 -0.14 5.60 -15.18
N ASN A 10 0.88 6.32 -15.66
CA ASN A 10 2.21 6.29 -15.05
C ASN A 10 2.16 6.70 -13.58
N THR A 11 1.55 7.85 -13.28
CA THR A 11 1.40 8.33 -11.90
C THR A 11 0.63 7.32 -11.02
N PHE A 12 -0.41 6.69 -11.56
CA PHE A 12 -1.15 5.66 -10.82
C PHE A 12 -0.30 4.42 -10.53
N CYS A 13 0.46 3.95 -11.51
CA CYS A 13 1.36 2.82 -11.35
C CYS A 13 2.47 3.13 -10.34
N GLU A 14 3.05 4.34 -10.35
CA GLU A 14 4.01 4.82 -9.35
C GLU A 14 3.42 4.82 -7.93
N LEU A 15 2.15 5.20 -7.75
CA LEU A 15 1.47 5.11 -6.45
C LEU A 15 1.30 3.66 -5.98
N CYS A 16 0.98 2.74 -6.91
CA CYS A 16 0.88 1.32 -6.59
C CYS A 16 2.24 0.75 -6.18
N ASP A 17 3.29 1.11 -6.92
CA ASP A 17 4.66 0.67 -6.68
C ASP A 17 5.18 1.19 -5.35
N TRP A 18 5.00 2.48 -5.07
CA TRP A 18 5.36 3.07 -3.78
C TRP A 18 4.68 2.38 -2.60
N LEU A 19 3.39 2.05 -2.73
CA LEU A 19 2.68 1.28 -1.71
C LEU A 19 3.30 -0.11 -1.49
N LEU A 20 3.67 -0.81 -2.56
CA LEU A 20 4.36 -2.11 -2.49
C LEU A 20 5.71 -1.95 -1.77
N GLN A 21 6.50 -0.96 -2.14
CA GLN A 21 7.84 -0.77 -1.59
C GLN A 21 7.81 -0.49 -0.07
N ILE A 22 6.88 0.33 0.43
CA ILE A 22 6.75 0.58 1.87
C ILE A 22 6.35 -0.71 2.61
N TRP A 23 5.37 -1.47 2.07
CA TRP A 23 4.96 -2.73 2.68
C TRP A 23 6.09 -3.75 2.69
N GLN A 24 6.81 -3.92 1.57
CA GLN A 24 7.97 -4.79 1.47
C GLN A 24 9.09 -4.38 2.43
N THR A 25 9.38 -3.08 2.55
CA THR A 25 10.39 -2.58 3.49
C THR A 25 10.05 -3.00 4.92
N ARG A 26 8.79 -2.82 5.34
CA ARG A 26 8.34 -3.29 6.67
C ARG A 26 8.48 -4.80 6.79
N LYS A 27 7.96 -5.53 5.80
CA LYS A 27 7.90 -6.99 5.80
C LYS A 27 9.29 -7.61 5.89
N TYR A 28 10.22 -7.20 5.02
CA TYR A 28 11.58 -7.73 5.00
C TYR A 28 12.43 -7.26 6.17
N LEU A 29 12.18 -6.08 6.73
CA LEU A 29 12.97 -5.58 7.86
C LEU A 29 12.50 -6.15 9.21
N PHE A 30 11.21 -6.42 9.38
CA PHE A 30 10.63 -6.78 10.67
C PHE A 30 9.94 -8.14 10.74
N ASP A 31 9.28 -8.60 9.67
CA ASP A 31 8.49 -9.86 9.73
C ASP A 31 9.30 -11.06 9.20
N GLU A 32 10.03 -10.87 8.10
CA GLU A 32 10.80 -11.93 7.42
C GLU A 32 12.32 -11.80 7.65
N ASN A 33 12.75 -10.89 8.51
CA ASN A 33 14.17 -10.66 8.77
C ASN A 33 14.77 -11.78 9.64
N PRO A 34 15.72 -12.59 9.13
CA PRO A 34 16.36 -13.63 9.93
C PRO A 34 17.19 -13.08 11.11
N ASN A 35 17.52 -11.78 11.08
CA ASN A 35 18.28 -11.09 12.10
C ASN A 35 17.42 -10.09 12.90
N GLU A 36 16.09 -10.24 12.93
CA GLU A 36 15.16 -9.33 13.62
C GLU A 36 15.54 -9.10 15.10
N ALA A 37 16.03 -10.14 15.79
CA ALA A 37 16.50 -10.04 17.17
C ALA A 37 17.61 -8.97 17.35
N ALA A 38 18.46 -8.79 16.33
CA ALA A 38 19.49 -7.78 16.34
C ALA A 38 18.92 -6.36 16.24
N LEU A 39 17.67 -6.15 15.81
CA LEU A 39 16.99 -4.85 15.83
C LEU A 39 16.41 -4.51 17.20
N LYS A 40 16.05 -5.56 17.96
CA LYS A 40 15.42 -5.49 19.30
C LYS A 40 16.42 -5.34 20.45
N THR A 41 17.72 -5.28 20.17
CA THR A 41 18.74 -5.08 21.23
C THR A 41 18.58 -3.69 21.88
N PRO A 42 18.68 -3.56 23.22
CA PRO A 42 18.33 -2.33 23.95
C PRO A 42 18.97 -1.04 23.42
N ARG A 43 20.19 -1.11 22.87
CA ARG A 43 20.94 0.05 22.35
C ARG A 43 20.20 0.80 21.23
N HIS A 44 19.39 0.12 20.43
CA HIS A 44 18.65 0.71 19.29
C HIS A 44 17.19 0.23 19.17
N ALA A 45 16.70 -0.59 20.12
CA ALA A 45 15.33 -1.13 20.09
C ALA A 45 14.28 -0.03 19.91
N HIS A 46 14.41 1.10 20.60
CA HIS A 46 13.46 2.20 20.48
C HIS A 46 13.46 2.87 19.11
N PHE A 47 14.61 2.92 18.43
CA PHE A 47 14.69 3.47 17.07
C PHE A 47 13.92 2.57 16.10
N PHE A 48 14.21 1.28 16.12
CA PHE A 48 13.57 0.31 15.24
C PHE A 48 12.09 0.12 15.55
N TYR A 49 11.68 0.21 16.82
CA TYR A 49 10.26 0.23 17.19
C TYR A 49 9.52 1.41 16.54
N ARG A 50 10.06 2.63 16.62
CA ARG A 50 9.44 3.80 15.95
C ARG A 50 9.39 3.63 14.44
N LEU A 51 10.46 3.11 13.84
CA LEU A 51 10.51 2.86 12.41
C LEU A 51 9.44 1.83 11.98
N GLN A 52 9.29 0.75 12.75
CA GLN A 52 8.25 -0.26 12.51
C GLN A 52 6.85 0.34 12.56
N VAL A 53 6.57 1.17 13.57
CA VAL A 53 5.27 1.86 13.71
C VAL A 53 5.03 2.81 12.53
N VAL A 54 6.01 3.65 12.17
CA VAL A 54 5.88 4.60 11.05
C VAL A 54 5.64 3.86 9.73
N LEU A 55 6.38 2.78 9.47
CA LEU A 55 6.17 1.99 8.26
C LEU A 55 4.80 1.32 8.24
N GLN A 56 4.36 0.75 9.38
CA GLN A 56 3.03 0.16 9.52
C GLN A 56 1.93 1.17 9.20
N GLU A 57 1.99 2.36 9.81
CA GLU A 57 1.02 3.42 9.55
C GLU A 57 1.09 3.90 8.09
N ALA A 58 2.28 4.05 7.54
CA ALA A 58 2.49 4.55 6.18
C ALA A 58 1.85 3.65 5.13
N TRP A 59 2.13 2.34 5.12
CA TRP A 59 1.58 1.46 4.07
C TRP A 59 0.06 1.31 4.20
N LEU A 60 -0.47 1.20 5.43
CA LEU A 60 -1.92 1.17 5.67
C LEU A 60 -2.63 2.44 5.20
N HIS A 61 -2.02 3.60 5.45
CA HIS A 61 -2.56 4.87 5.03
C HIS A 61 -2.54 5.01 3.50
N GLN A 62 -1.44 4.63 2.84
CA GLN A 62 -1.34 4.64 1.38
C GLN A 62 -2.37 3.69 0.74
N LEU A 63 -2.56 2.51 1.31
CA LEU A 63 -3.58 1.55 0.89
C LEU A 63 -4.98 2.15 0.98
N ALA A 64 -5.31 2.80 2.09
CA ALA A 64 -6.60 3.44 2.28
C ALA A 64 -6.87 4.56 1.24
N LYS A 65 -5.86 5.37 0.90
CA LYS A 65 -5.97 6.42 -0.12
C LYS A 65 -6.20 5.85 -1.51
N LEU A 66 -5.54 4.75 -1.85
CA LEU A 66 -5.70 4.09 -3.15
C LEU A 66 -7.13 3.53 -3.34
N HIS A 67 -7.83 3.29 -2.23
CA HIS A 67 -9.22 2.83 -2.16
C HIS A 67 -10.24 3.96 -1.93
N ASP A 68 -9.82 5.22 -1.94
CA ASP A 68 -10.76 6.33 -1.82
C ASP A 68 -11.71 6.40 -3.04
N PRO A 69 -12.92 6.98 -2.86
CA PRO A 69 -13.79 7.30 -3.98
C PRO A 69 -13.06 8.18 -5.00
N ALA A 70 -13.41 8.05 -6.28
CA ALA A 70 -12.80 8.86 -7.34
C ALA A 70 -13.02 10.37 -7.13
N VAL A 71 -14.16 10.74 -6.54
CA VAL A 71 -14.49 12.11 -6.15
C VAL A 71 -14.93 12.13 -4.69
N GLN A 72 -14.35 13.02 -3.88
CA GLN A 72 -14.67 13.17 -2.46
C GLN A 72 -14.93 14.63 -2.10
N GLY A 73 -15.94 14.91 -1.27
CA GLY A 73 -16.25 16.28 -0.80
C GLY A 73 -17.45 16.95 -1.47
N GLY A 74 -18.29 16.19 -2.19
CA GLY A 74 -19.56 16.70 -2.75
C GLY A 74 -19.35 17.64 -3.95
N SER A 75 -20.16 18.69 -4.04
CA SER A 75 -20.18 19.63 -5.18
C SER A 75 -18.90 20.43 -5.40
N ASN A 76 -18.06 20.56 -4.36
CA ASN A 76 -16.70 21.15 -4.44
C ASN A 76 -15.61 20.09 -4.23
N GLY A 77 -15.93 18.84 -4.55
CA GLY A 77 -15.07 17.71 -4.25
C GLY A 77 -13.76 17.69 -5.03
N HIS A 78 -12.76 17.04 -4.44
CA HIS A 78 -11.48 16.78 -5.07
C HIS A 78 -11.53 15.45 -5.82
N ILE A 79 -10.79 15.38 -6.92
CA ILE A 79 -10.57 14.15 -7.69
C ILE A 79 -9.37 13.43 -7.07
N ASN A 80 -9.56 12.17 -6.71
CA ASN A 80 -8.52 11.30 -6.20
C ASN A 80 -8.02 10.39 -7.31
N LEU A 81 -6.70 10.26 -7.49
CA LEU A 81 -6.12 9.23 -8.34
C LEU A 81 -6.15 7.88 -7.60
N SER A 82 -7.33 7.26 -7.57
CA SER A 82 -7.61 6.01 -6.87
C SER A 82 -7.98 4.87 -7.85
N LEU A 83 -8.12 3.65 -7.33
CA LEU A 83 -8.63 2.51 -8.12
C LEU A 83 -9.99 2.80 -8.76
N ASN A 84 -10.89 3.45 -8.00
CA ASN A 84 -12.20 3.85 -8.51
C ASN A 84 -12.07 4.87 -9.64
N TYR A 85 -11.17 5.85 -9.51
CA TYR A 85 -10.94 6.81 -10.58
C TYR A 85 -10.46 6.14 -11.87
N ILE A 86 -9.53 5.18 -11.73
CA ILE A 86 -9.05 4.42 -12.88
C ILE A 86 -10.20 3.68 -13.57
N ILE A 87 -11.07 3.00 -12.83
CA ILE A 87 -12.21 2.26 -13.38
C ILE A 87 -13.27 3.19 -13.99
N GLU A 88 -13.67 4.23 -13.27
CA GLU A 88 -14.80 5.10 -13.62
C GLU A 88 -14.52 5.95 -14.85
N TYR A 89 -13.30 6.48 -14.97
CA TYR A 89 -12.96 7.47 -15.99
C TYR A 89 -12.12 6.90 -17.14
N GLY A 90 -11.76 5.62 -17.12
CA GLY A 90 -10.84 5.04 -18.12
C GLY A 90 -11.44 4.63 -19.46
N GLN A 91 -12.76 4.73 -19.64
CA GLN A 91 -13.46 4.34 -20.88
C GLN A 91 -13.12 2.92 -21.39
N TRP A 92 -12.94 1.98 -20.47
CA TRP A 92 -12.59 0.59 -20.75
C TRP A 92 -13.66 -0.14 -21.57
N ASP A 93 -13.23 -1.10 -22.39
CA ASP A 93 -14.13 -2.10 -22.94
C ASP A 93 -14.77 -2.95 -21.83
N HIS A 94 -15.84 -3.66 -22.14
CA HIS A 94 -16.62 -4.41 -21.16
C HIS A 94 -15.79 -5.46 -20.41
N VAL A 95 -14.87 -6.16 -21.10
CA VAL A 95 -14.06 -7.24 -20.52
C VAL A 95 -13.03 -6.66 -19.56
N THR A 96 -12.32 -5.62 -19.99
CA THR A 96 -11.33 -4.93 -19.14
C THR A 96 -12.00 -4.30 -17.93
N LYS A 97 -13.14 -3.61 -18.10
CA LYS A 97 -13.88 -2.99 -16.99
C LYS A 97 -14.32 -4.02 -15.95
N THR A 98 -14.84 -5.15 -16.40
CA THR A 98 -15.30 -6.24 -15.52
C THR A 98 -14.12 -6.79 -14.73
N THR A 99 -13.02 -7.09 -15.40
CA THR A 99 -11.80 -7.61 -14.76
C THR A 99 -11.25 -6.65 -13.70
N LEU A 100 -11.18 -5.35 -14.00
CA LEU A 100 -10.74 -4.34 -13.04
C LEU A 100 -11.67 -4.22 -11.83
N THR A 101 -12.99 -4.33 -12.05
CA THR A 101 -13.99 -4.27 -10.98
C THR A 101 -13.91 -5.50 -10.07
N ASP A 102 -13.71 -6.68 -10.64
CA ASP A 102 -13.55 -7.93 -9.88
C ASP A 102 -12.27 -7.89 -9.03
N LEU A 103 -11.15 -7.43 -9.60
CA LEU A 103 -9.90 -7.23 -8.85
C LEU A 103 -10.08 -6.23 -7.70
N LEU A 104 -10.79 -5.12 -7.92
CA LEU A 104 -11.10 -4.15 -6.87
C LEU A 104 -11.96 -4.78 -5.75
N ALA A 105 -12.98 -5.57 -6.10
CA ALA A 105 -13.84 -6.23 -5.13
C ALA A 105 -13.04 -7.20 -4.24
N GLU A 106 -12.14 -7.99 -4.84
CA GLU A 106 -11.25 -8.88 -4.09
C GLU A 106 -10.33 -8.11 -3.13
N MET A 107 -9.65 -7.06 -3.63
CA MET A 107 -8.78 -6.19 -2.81
C MET A 107 -9.53 -5.46 -1.69
N SER A 108 -10.82 -5.18 -1.88
CA SER A 108 -11.66 -4.50 -0.89
C SER A 108 -11.83 -5.30 0.40
N THR A 109 -11.60 -6.61 0.37
CA THR A 109 -11.65 -7.49 1.55
C THR A 109 -10.67 -7.02 2.62
N LEU A 110 -9.43 -6.69 2.22
CA LEU A 110 -8.44 -6.11 3.12
C LEU A 110 -8.65 -4.61 3.30
N ALA A 111 -8.98 -3.86 2.24
CA ALA A 111 -9.04 -2.40 2.34
C ALA A 111 -10.16 -1.88 3.26
N LYS A 112 -11.26 -2.62 3.40
CA LYS A 112 -12.41 -2.20 4.22
C LYS A 112 -12.07 -1.98 5.70
N PRO A 113 -11.49 -2.94 6.45
CA PRO A 113 -11.09 -2.70 7.84
C PRO A 113 -10.01 -1.60 7.95
N ILE A 114 -9.13 -1.48 6.96
CA ILE A 114 -8.09 -0.42 6.95
C ILE A 114 -8.69 0.98 6.79
N LYS A 115 -9.78 1.11 6.02
CA LYS A 115 -10.47 2.40 5.86
C LYS A 115 -10.98 2.94 7.21
N ASP A 116 -11.50 2.07 8.06
CA ASP A 116 -11.96 2.44 9.39
C ASP A 116 -10.78 2.85 10.29
N ALA A 117 -9.68 2.08 10.26
CA ALA A 117 -8.45 2.43 10.95
C ALA A 117 -7.88 3.78 10.49
N ARG A 118 -7.92 4.06 9.18
CA ARG A 118 -7.48 5.36 8.64
C ARG A 118 -8.31 6.51 9.19
N ASN A 119 -9.64 6.40 9.09
CA ASN A 119 -10.55 7.48 9.48
C ASN A 119 -10.51 7.80 10.97
N LYS A 120 -10.21 6.80 11.81
CA LYS A 120 -10.26 6.94 13.26
C LYS A 120 -8.88 7.13 13.88
N VAL A 121 -7.88 6.37 13.45
CA VAL A 121 -6.55 6.37 14.08
C VAL A 121 -5.54 7.12 13.21
N LEU A 122 -5.33 6.68 11.97
CA LEU A 122 -4.19 7.17 11.16
C LEU A 122 -4.32 8.65 10.75
N SER A 123 -5.54 9.17 10.58
CA SER A 123 -5.75 10.55 10.12
C SER A 123 -6.25 11.51 11.21
N HIS A 124 -6.99 11.03 12.21
CA HIS A 124 -7.81 11.91 13.05
C HIS A 124 -7.69 11.72 14.56
N ASN A 125 -6.86 10.79 15.05
CA ASN A 125 -6.64 10.57 16.50
C ASN A 125 -7.94 10.54 17.32
N ASP A 126 -8.91 9.74 16.88
CA ASP A 126 -10.22 9.63 17.51
C ASP A 126 -10.09 9.28 19.00
N LEU A 127 -10.57 10.19 19.85
CA LEU A 127 -10.41 10.10 21.30
C LEU A 127 -11.03 8.83 21.88
N ALA A 128 -12.23 8.44 21.40
CA ALA A 128 -12.95 7.30 21.95
C ALA A 128 -12.24 5.99 21.58
N VAL A 129 -11.71 5.89 20.36
CA VAL A 129 -10.94 4.72 19.92
C VAL A 129 -9.64 4.59 20.70
N LEU A 130 -8.90 5.69 20.86
CA LEU A 130 -7.61 5.69 21.55
C LEU A 130 -7.74 5.32 23.04
N LEU A 131 -8.83 5.73 23.70
CA LEU A 131 -9.06 5.42 25.11
C LEU A 131 -9.63 4.02 25.35
N ASN A 132 -10.39 3.46 24.41
CA ASN A 132 -11.07 2.18 24.57
C ASN A 132 -10.30 0.97 23.98
N ALA A 133 -9.05 1.18 23.54
CA ALA A 133 -8.14 0.14 23.04
C ALA A 133 -8.79 -0.84 22.04
N THR A 134 -9.64 -0.34 21.15
CA THR A 134 -10.26 -1.18 20.13
C THR A 134 -9.26 -1.42 19.01
N GLU A 135 -8.89 -2.67 18.80
CA GLU A 135 -8.11 -3.07 17.62
C GLU A 135 -8.91 -2.71 16.35
N LEU A 136 -8.31 -1.88 15.50
CA LEU A 136 -8.90 -1.45 14.23
C LEU A 136 -7.94 -1.78 13.09
N GLY A 137 -8.50 -2.19 11.96
CA GLY A 137 -7.70 -2.52 10.78
C GLY A 137 -6.99 -3.86 10.85
N SER A 138 -7.44 -4.78 11.70
CA SER A 138 -6.96 -6.16 11.64
C SER A 138 -7.45 -6.85 10.37
N PHE A 139 -6.64 -7.77 9.86
CA PHE A 139 -6.91 -8.60 8.70
C PHE A 139 -6.20 -9.94 8.87
N ASP A 140 -6.68 -10.96 8.15
CA ASP A 140 -6.14 -12.31 8.24
C ASP A 140 -4.71 -12.39 7.70
N ALA A 141 -3.90 -13.28 8.28
CA ALA A 141 -2.54 -13.52 7.82
C ALA A 141 -2.51 -13.89 6.32
N GLY A 142 -1.65 -13.22 5.55
CA GLY A 142 -1.50 -13.41 4.11
C GLY A 142 -2.53 -12.68 3.24
N ALA A 143 -3.52 -11.99 3.84
CA ALA A 143 -4.46 -11.16 3.08
C ALA A 143 -3.76 -9.99 2.38
N ASP A 144 -2.69 -9.47 2.98
CA ASP A 144 -1.81 -8.43 2.42
C ASP A 144 -1.07 -8.93 1.17
N GLU A 145 -0.51 -10.13 1.19
CA GLU A 145 0.13 -10.70 0.00
C GLU A 145 -0.87 -10.95 -1.13
N ILE A 146 -2.09 -11.42 -0.80
CA ILE A 146 -3.16 -11.58 -1.78
C ILE A 146 -3.49 -10.22 -2.39
N TYR A 147 -3.63 -9.19 -1.55
CA TYR A 147 -3.87 -7.82 -1.98
C TYR A 147 -2.81 -7.35 -2.98
N PHE A 148 -1.52 -7.48 -2.66
CA PHE A 148 -0.45 -7.01 -3.54
C PHE A 148 -0.35 -7.79 -4.86
N ARG A 149 -0.60 -9.11 -4.85
CA ARG A 149 -0.71 -9.89 -6.10
C ARG A 149 -1.85 -9.40 -6.99
N LYS A 150 -2.96 -8.97 -6.40
CA LYS A 150 -4.13 -8.45 -7.14
C LYS A 150 -3.89 -7.02 -7.61
N LEU A 151 -3.25 -6.18 -6.79
CA LEU A 151 -2.85 -4.83 -7.17
C LEU A 151 -1.86 -4.85 -8.35
N HIS A 152 -0.91 -5.78 -8.34
CA HIS A 152 0.00 -5.99 -9.45
C HIS A 152 -0.75 -6.32 -10.75
N LYS A 153 -1.69 -7.27 -10.70
CA LYS A 153 -2.53 -7.61 -11.87
C LYS A 153 -3.34 -6.42 -12.36
N PHE A 154 -3.88 -5.62 -11.45
CA PHE A 154 -4.63 -4.41 -11.78
C PHE A 154 -3.74 -3.41 -12.51
N ALA A 155 -2.61 -3.02 -11.92
CA ALA A 155 -1.68 -2.05 -12.52
C ALA A 155 -1.12 -2.55 -13.86
N SER A 156 -0.77 -3.85 -13.95
CA SER A 156 -0.31 -4.47 -15.19
C SER A 156 -1.37 -4.41 -16.30
N LEU A 157 -2.64 -4.72 -15.99
CA LEU A 157 -3.72 -4.68 -16.98
C LEU A 157 -3.96 -3.25 -17.50
N VAL A 158 -3.97 -2.27 -16.60
CA VAL A 158 -4.16 -0.86 -16.95
C VAL A 158 -3.01 -0.36 -17.83
N SER A 159 -1.76 -0.64 -17.42
CA SER A 159 -0.56 -0.29 -18.18
C SER A 159 -0.55 -0.96 -19.56
N GLN A 160 -0.82 -2.26 -19.63
CA GLN A 160 -0.85 -3.01 -20.90
C GLN A 160 -1.87 -2.43 -21.88
N THR A 161 -3.02 -2.01 -21.37
CA THR A 161 -4.13 -1.49 -22.19
C THR A 161 -3.83 -0.08 -22.73
N VAL A 162 -3.20 0.79 -21.94
CA VAL A 162 -3.00 2.21 -22.30
C VAL A 162 -1.61 2.49 -22.87
N LEU A 163 -0.58 1.83 -22.34
CA LEU A 163 0.82 2.04 -22.68
C LEU A 163 1.36 0.97 -23.63
N GLY A 164 0.68 -0.17 -23.75
CA GLY A 164 1.08 -1.27 -24.63
C GLY A 164 2.02 -2.28 -23.98
N GLU A 165 2.34 -2.13 -22.70
CA GLU A 165 3.23 -3.01 -21.94
C GLU A 165 2.76 -3.20 -20.49
N PRO A 166 3.00 -4.36 -19.88
CA PRO A 166 2.63 -4.58 -18.49
C PRO A 166 3.55 -3.76 -17.57
N PHE A 167 2.99 -3.26 -16.48
CA PHE A 167 3.76 -2.55 -15.48
C PHE A 167 4.68 -3.51 -14.72
N VAL A 168 5.94 -3.11 -14.55
CA VAL A 168 6.96 -3.84 -13.78
C VAL A 168 7.18 -3.09 -12.48
N PHE A 169 6.88 -3.76 -11.36
CA PHE A 169 7.13 -3.22 -10.03
C PHE A 169 8.62 -3.27 -9.69
N ASP A 170 9.07 -2.36 -8.84
CA ASP A 170 10.41 -2.40 -8.27
C ASP A 170 10.54 -3.60 -7.33
N ASP A 171 11.48 -4.49 -7.62
CA ASP A 171 11.77 -5.70 -6.84
C ASP A 171 13.08 -5.58 -6.02
N LEU A 172 13.69 -4.40 -5.97
CA LEU A 172 14.98 -4.17 -5.32
C LEU A 172 14.90 -4.00 -3.80
N VAL A 173 13.71 -3.78 -3.23
CA VAL A 173 13.54 -3.48 -1.80
C VAL A 173 14.14 -4.55 -0.90
N GLN A 174 14.03 -5.83 -1.27
CA GLN A 174 14.67 -6.90 -0.50
C GLN A 174 16.19 -6.77 -0.49
N ASN A 175 16.80 -6.48 -1.65
CA ASN A 175 18.25 -6.27 -1.77
C ASN A 175 18.72 -5.08 -0.95
N ASP A 176 17.94 -3.99 -0.92
CA ASP A 176 18.25 -2.80 -0.13
C ASP A 176 18.20 -3.10 1.37
N VAL A 177 17.18 -3.82 1.83
CA VAL A 177 17.06 -4.27 3.22
C VAL A 177 18.22 -5.20 3.59
N ASP A 178 18.59 -6.14 2.73
CA ASP A 178 19.70 -7.07 2.95
C ASP A 178 21.05 -6.32 3.04
N ALA A 179 21.28 -5.35 2.14
CA ALA A 179 22.47 -4.50 2.15
C ALA A 179 22.55 -3.63 3.42
N PHE A 180 21.42 -3.06 3.84
CA PHE A 180 21.30 -2.33 5.10
C PHE A 180 21.63 -3.23 6.29
N MET A 181 20.99 -4.40 6.40
CA MET A 181 21.17 -5.33 7.51
C MET A 181 22.61 -5.82 7.60
N LYS A 182 23.25 -6.14 6.47
CA LYS A 182 24.67 -6.51 6.44
C LYS A 182 25.56 -5.42 7.03
N THR A 183 25.33 -4.16 6.67
CA THR A 183 26.11 -3.02 7.15
C THR A 183 25.85 -2.76 8.64
N PHE A 184 24.58 -2.79 9.04
CA PHE A 184 24.16 -2.62 10.43
C PHE A 184 24.78 -3.67 11.36
N LEU A 185 24.74 -4.94 10.97
CA LEU A 185 25.31 -6.05 11.75
C LEU A 185 26.83 -5.98 11.90
N LEU A 186 27.54 -5.41 10.92
CA LEU A 186 28.98 -5.16 11.05
C LEU A 186 29.26 -4.04 12.06
N GLY A 187 28.45 -2.98 12.03
CA GLY A 187 28.58 -1.85 12.94
C GLY A 187 28.23 -2.15 14.40
N THR A 188 27.34 -3.12 14.66
CA THR A 188 26.93 -3.50 16.03
C THR A 188 27.87 -4.49 16.71
N ARG A 189 28.85 -5.04 15.99
CA ARG A 189 29.91 -5.92 16.53
C ARG A 189 31.06 -5.16 17.20
N ILE A 190 31.01 -3.82 17.20
CA ILE A 190 31.99 -2.90 17.80
C ILE A 190 31.41 -2.31 19.10
#